data_AF-A0A6N9AB35-F1
#
_entry.id   AF-A0A6N9AB35-F1
#
_cell.length_a   1.000
_cell.length_b   1.000
_cell.length_c   1.000
_cell.angle_alpha   90.00
_cell.angle_beta   90.00
_cell.angle_gamma   90.00
#
_symmetry.space_group_name_H-M   'P 1'
#
loop_
_entity.id
_entity.type
_entity.pdbx_description
1 polymer ?
#
loop_
_entity_poly.entity_id
_entity_poly.type
_entity_poly.pdbx_seq_one_letter_code
_entity_poly.pdbx_strand_id
1 'polypeptide(L)'
;MRFWLTLATAGMAVAGANAMGAARLTAQETPDELTGCYDLTVGPWVVETYYDELRPHFHGEFPEWFRLPPRIEFAGPHDQRPSETRIAFPESDSAAFRHYLSRMTGARMEGDSLRLGFSTGYTGVIAIVGRSGDGWVGNARSFIDVVPHQVHTRPVAMSQVECESPLPVPADESHPLARVVELEGGQAITLGEPLPEQLETVALPLFEWTWPSSLAPGELMTPRNAVGVVGRTRGLFGTTDVIHVHTDPDGLVYSVRLLYVDSEALETLEERLRGQYGAPGTRSGVQDVQIYRSPNTSLWLRPSPAAQAEVLLSDRGR
;
A
#
# COMPACT_ATOMS: atom_id res chain seq x y z
N MET A 1 -27.48 -51.59 27.28
CA MET A 1 -26.45 -51.70 28.33
C MET A 1 -26.12 -50.30 28.82
N ARG A 2 -26.48 -49.99 30.07
CA ARG A 2 -26.22 -48.71 30.75
C ARG A 2 -24.95 -48.90 31.59
N PHE A 3 -23.96 -48.03 31.42
CA PHE A 3 -22.85 -47.89 32.37
C PHE A 3 -22.98 -46.54 33.06
N TRP A 4 -23.16 -46.61 34.38
CA TRP A 4 -22.95 -45.50 35.30
C TRP A 4 -21.45 -45.38 35.56
N LEU A 5 -20.91 -44.17 35.53
CA LEU A 5 -19.64 -43.88 36.21
C LEU A 5 -19.82 -42.66 37.10
N THR A 6 -19.65 -42.90 38.39
CA THR A 6 -19.63 -41.94 39.48
C THR A 6 -18.17 -41.71 39.86
N LEU A 7 -17.68 -40.48 39.86
CA LEU A 7 -16.49 -40.01 40.58
C LEU A 7 -16.44 -38.47 40.43
N ALA A 8 -15.87 -37.68 41.31
CA ALA A 8 -15.69 -37.72 42.76
C ALA A 8 -15.30 -36.26 43.08
N THR A 9 -15.97 -35.65 44.06
CA THR A 9 -15.63 -34.32 44.56
C THR A 9 -14.32 -34.36 45.34
N ALA A 10 -13.37 -33.51 44.99
CA ALA A 10 -12.23 -33.15 45.83
C ALA A 10 -12.11 -31.62 45.84
N GLY A 11 -12.51 -31.03 46.96
CA GLY A 11 -12.23 -29.64 47.27
C GLY A 11 -10.80 -29.49 47.77
N MET A 12 -10.11 -28.47 47.27
CA MET A 12 -9.00 -27.85 47.97
C MET A 12 -9.21 -26.34 47.95
N ALA A 13 -9.44 -25.80 49.14
CA ALA A 13 -9.38 -24.37 49.40
C ALA A 13 -7.92 -23.93 49.42
N VAL A 14 -7.56 -22.97 48.58
CA VAL A 14 -6.32 -22.22 48.69
C VAL A 14 -6.69 -20.77 48.98
N ALA A 15 -6.60 -20.39 50.26
CA ALA A 15 -6.62 -19.01 50.69
C ALA A 15 -5.25 -18.39 50.37
N GLY A 16 -5.16 -17.72 49.23
CA GLY A 16 -4.02 -16.89 48.85
C GLY A 16 -4.40 -15.42 48.89
N ALA A 17 -4.07 -14.74 49.99
CA ALA A 17 -4.19 -13.30 50.11
C ALA A 17 -3.14 -12.62 49.21
N ASN A 18 -3.50 -12.33 47.96
CA ASN A 18 -2.75 -11.40 47.14
C ASN A 18 -3.18 -9.99 47.50
N ALA A 19 -2.36 -9.32 48.31
CA ALA A 19 -2.35 -7.88 48.44
C ALA A 19 -1.98 -7.29 47.06
N MET A 20 -2.98 -7.07 46.21
CA MET A 20 -2.88 -6.17 45.08
C MET A 20 -2.66 -4.77 45.65
N GLY A 21 -1.38 -4.39 45.77
CA GLY A 21 -1.02 -2.99 45.82
C GLY A 21 -1.60 -2.35 44.57
N ALA A 22 -2.64 -1.54 44.74
CA ALA A 22 -3.06 -0.60 43.73
C ALA A 22 -1.87 0.32 43.48
N ALA A 23 -1.06 -0.02 42.48
CA ALA A 23 -0.12 0.92 41.91
C ALA A 23 -0.98 2.12 41.51
N ARG A 24 -0.80 3.24 42.22
CA ARG A 24 -1.34 4.52 41.77
C ARG A 24 -0.81 4.68 40.34
N LEU A 25 -1.71 4.56 39.38
CA LEU A 25 -1.56 5.17 38.06
C LEU A 25 -1.36 6.66 38.37
N THR A 26 -0.09 7.04 38.48
CA THR A 26 0.29 8.43 38.45
C THR A 26 -0.15 8.88 37.08
N ALA A 27 -1.11 9.81 37.03
CA ALA A 27 -1.42 10.52 35.81
C ALA A 27 -0.10 11.08 35.30
N GLN A 28 0.45 10.44 34.27
CA GLN A 28 1.59 10.97 33.56
C GLN A 28 1.13 12.34 33.09
N GLU A 29 1.81 13.41 33.53
CA GLU A 29 1.56 14.74 32.99
C GLU A 29 1.65 14.62 31.47
N THR A 30 0.50 14.73 30.82
CA THR A 30 0.42 14.75 29.37
C THR A 30 1.03 16.10 29.00
N PRO A 31 2.20 16.14 28.33
CA PRO A 31 2.73 17.40 27.85
C PRO A 31 1.67 18.02 26.96
N ASP A 32 1.23 19.21 27.34
CA ASP A 32 0.21 19.98 26.64
C ASP A 32 0.66 20.38 25.22
N GLU A 33 1.97 20.25 24.92
CA GLU A 33 2.57 20.65 23.66
C GLU A 33 3.45 19.55 23.07
N LEU A 34 3.15 19.15 21.83
CA LEU A 34 4.03 18.35 20.97
C LEU A 34 5.06 19.27 20.32
N THR A 35 6.34 19.01 20.57
CA THR A 35 7.46 19.71 19.93
C THR A 35 8.48 18.71 19.41
N GLY A 36 9.25 19.12 18.40
CA GLY A 36 10.31 18.32 17.79
C GLY A 36 9.87 17.53 16.56
N CYS A 37 10.74 16.63 16.11
CA CYS A 37 10.55 15.84 14.90
C CYS A 37 10.17 14.40 15.19
N TYR A 38 9.28 13.87 14.35
CA TYR A 38 8.77 12.53 14.48
C TYR A 38 8.71 11.83 13.14
N ASP A 39 9.25 10.62 13.10
CA ASP A 39 9.15 9.75 11.93
C ASP A 39 7.84 8.99 11.94
N LEU A 40 7.20 8.91 10.78
CA LEU A 40 5.95 8.18 10.57
C LEU A 40 6.23 6.87 9.85
N THR A 41 5.95 5.77 10.54
CA THR A 41 5.86 4.46 9.90
C THR A 41 4.42 4.19 9.55
N VAL A 42 4.16 3.83 8.30
CA VAL A 42 2.81 3.61 7.77
C VAL A 42 2.70 2.19 7.22
N GLY A 43 1.64 1.48 7.59
CA GLY A 43 1.34 0.17 7.02
C GLY A 43 0.51 0.25 5.73
N PRO A 44 0.05 -0.90 5.21
CA PRO A 44 -0.74 -0.95 3.99
C PRO A 44 -2.14 -0.36 4.20
N TRP A 45 -2.70 0.22 3.14
CA TRP A 45 -4.11 0.62 3.10
C TRP A 45 -5.03 -0.60 3.03
N VAL A 46 -6.07 -0.57 3.85
CA VAL A 46 -7.18 -1.53 3.90
C VAL A 46 -8.48 -0.77 3.67
N VAL A 47 -9.43 -1.36 2.96
CA VAL A 47 -10.74 -0.75 2.72
C VAL A 47 -11.64 -0.99 3.93
N GLU A 48 -12.06 0.08 4.60
CA GLU A 48 -12.94 0.03 5.78
C GLU A 48 -14.42 0.03 5.38
N THR A 49 -14.82 0.88 4.43
CA THR A 49 -16.21 1.00 3.97
C THR A 49 -16.26 0.95 2.46
N TYR A 50 -17.11 0.07 1.95
CA TYR A 50 -17.31 -0.16 0.53
C TYR A 50 -18.76 0.20 0.15
N TYR A 51 -18.90 1.08 -0.84
CA TYR A 51 -20.19 1.43 -1.43
C TYR A 51 -20.27 0.77 -2.82
N ASP A 52 -20.96 -0.37 -2.89
CA ASP A 52 -21.04 -1.24 -4.08
C ASP A 52 -21.64 -0.54 -5.32
N GLU A 53 -22.45 0.49 -5.09
CA GLU A 53 -23.19 1.21 -6.14
C GLU A 53 -22.40 2.36 -6.80
N LEU A 54 -21.21 2.68 -6.29
CA LEU A 54 -20.35 3.73 -6.85
C LEU A 54 -19.17 3.15 -7.65
N ARG A 55 -19.44 2.64 -8.85
CA ARG A 55 -18.39 2.46 -9.89
C ARG A 55 -18.11 3.81 -10.58
N PRO A 56 -16.99 4.03 -11.30
CA PRO A 56 -15.59 3.83 -10.95
C PRO A 56 -14.78 5.06 -11.43
N HIS A 57 -15.12 6.30 -11.03
CA HIS A 57 -14.53 7.52 -11.64
C HIS A 57 -13.17 7.95 -11.07
N PHE A 58 -12.59 7.18 -10.15
CA PHE A 58 -11.48 7.65 -9.33
C PHE A 58 -10.26 6.71 -9.32
N HIS A 59 -10.15 5.77 -10.27
CA HIS A 59 -9.16 4.67 -10.17
C HIS A 59 -7.71 4.99 -10.59
N GLY A 60 -7.38 6.19 -11.06
CA GLY A 60 -6.04 6.48 -11.59
C GLY A 60 -5.03 7.00 -10.55
N GLU A 61 -5.42 8.01 -9.76
CA GLU A 61 -4.46 8.94 -9.13
C GLU A 61 -4.54 8.99 -7.60
N PHE A 62 -5.28 8.06 -6.98
CA PHE A 62 -5.65 8.11 -5.56
C PHE A 62 -4.52 8.05 -4.51
N PRO A 63 -3.43 7.28 -4.67
CA PRO A 63 -2.51 7.08 -3.54
C PRO A 63 -1.66 8.31 -3.22
N GLU A 64 -1.46 9.23 -4.17
CA GLU A 64 -0.64 10.43 -3.94
C GLU A 64 -1.36 11.42 -3.02
N TRP A 65 -2.67 11.57 -3.15
CA TRP A 65 -3.47 12.50 -2.33
C TRP A 65 -3.60 12.06 -0.87
N PHE A 66 -3.38 10.77 -0.59
CA PHE A 66 -3.40 10.20 0.75
C PHE A 66 -2.00 9.89 1.30
N ARG A 67 -0.95 10.40 0.66
CA ARG A 67 0.42 10.17 1.13
C ARG A 67 0.64 10.94 2.44
N LEU A 68 0.97 10.22 3.50
CA LEU A 68 1.47 10.86 4.73
C LEU A 68 2.95 11.20 4.56
N PRO A 69 3.43 12.34 5.09
CA PRO A 69 4.85 12.65 5.09
C PRO A 69 5.63 11.61 5.91
N PRO A 70 6.86 11.26 5.49
CA PRO A 70 7.70 10.34 6.23
C PRO A 70 8.14 10.92 7.59
N ARG A 71 8.18 12.25 7.72
CA ARG A 71 8.50 12.97 8.95
C ARG A 71 7.57 14.16 9.15
N ILE A 72 7.17 14.37 10.40
CA ILE A 72 6.46 15.56 10.86
C ILE A 72 7.37 16.34 11.80
N GLU A 73 7.53 17.63 11.54
CA GLU A 73 8.07 18.57 12.51
C GLU A 73 6.91 19.35 13.14
N PHE A 74 6.81 19.30 14.47
CA PHE A 74 5.85 20.08 15.22
C PHE A 74 6.49 21.41 15.64
N ALA A 75 6.10 22.48 14.95
CA ALA A 75 6.66 23.82 15.09
C ALA A 75 6.02 24.65 16.23
N GLY A 76 5.36 23.99 17.19
CA GLY A 76 4.63 24.65 18.27
C GLY A 76 3.20 25.09 17.88
N PRO A 77 2.56 25.93 18.71
CA PRO A 77 1.15 26.29 18.55
C PRO A 77 0.88 27.09 17.26
N HIS A 78 -0.29 26.89 16.67
CA HIS A 78 -0.71 27.54 15.44
C HIS A 78 -1.22 28.95 15.73
N ASP A 79 -0.67 29.96 15.04
CA ASP A 79 -0.98 31.40 15.27
C ASP A 79 -2.48 31.72 15.28
N GLN A 80 -3.25 31.08 14.38
CA GLN A 80 -4.70 31.28 14.26
C GLN A 80 -5.54 30.30 15.08
N ARG A 81 -4.94 29.25 15.64
CA ARG A 81 -5.63 28.15 16.32
C ARG A 81 -4.78 27.64 17.48
N PRO A 82 -4.85 28.29 18.66
CA PRO A 82 -3.97 27.97 19.78
C PRO A 82 -4.04 26.51 20.27
N SER A 83 -5.13 25.81 19.97
CA SER A 83 -5.31 24.38 20.28
C SER A 83 -4.71 23.42 19.25
N GLU A 84 -4.14 23.93 18.16
CA GLU A 84 -3.53 23.13 17.09
C GLU A 84 -2.03 23.39 17.06
N THR A 85 -1.25 22.35 16.81
CA THR A 85 0.19 22.43 16.58
C THR A 85 0.44 22.49 15.08
N ARG A 86 1.28 23.43 14.65
CA ARG A 86 1.64 23.58 13.24
C ARG A 86 2.57 22.44 12.82
N ILE A 87 2.24 21.81 11.69
CA ILE A 87 3.10 20.84 11.02
C ILE A 87 3.98 21.61 10.02
N ALA A 88 5.30 21.49 10.16
CA ALA A 88 6.27 21.93 9.17
C ALA A 88 6.69 20.74 8.30
N PHE A 89 6.89 21.01 7.01
CA PHE A 89 7.37 20.03 6.04
C PHE A 89 8.78 20.44 5.59
N PRO A 90 9.75 19.51 5.55
CA PRO A 90 11.08 19.79 5.01
C PRO A 90 11.00 20.33 3.58
N GLU A 91 11.94 21.20 3.19
CA GLU A 91 11.96 21.79 1.84
C GLU A 91 12.04 20.72 0.73
N SER A 92 12.73 19.61 0.98
CA SER A 92 12.85 18.47 0.07
C SER A 92 11.50 17.82 -0.27
N ASP A 93 10.57 17.86 0.67
CA ASP A 93 9.26 17.21 0.59
C ASP A 93 8.14 18.21 0.22
N SER A 94 8.47 19.51 0.23
CA SER A 94 7.55 20.61 0.00
C SER A 94 6.84 20.55 -1.37
N ALA A 95 7.42 19.90 -2.37
CA ALA A 95 6.78 19.74 -3.68
C ALA A 95 5.61 18.73 -3.63
N ALA A 96 5.79 17.60 -2.93
CA ALA A 96 4.78 16.56 -2.82
C ALA A 96 3.64 16.95 -1.87
N PHE A 97 3.94 17.70 -0.81
CA PHE A 97 2.96 18.08 0.23
C PHE A 97 2.47 19.52 0.12
N ARG A 98 2.86 20.24 -0.94
CA ARG A 98 2.33 21.57 -1.29
C ARG A 98 0.82 21.59 -1.48
N HIS A 99 0.20 20.42 -1.66
CA HIS A 99 -1.25 20.29 -1.78
C HIS A 99 -1.97 20.32 -0.43
N TYR A 100 -1.27 20.11 0.70
CA TYR A 100 -1.87 20.11 2.05
C TYR A 100 -1.99 21.49 2.68
N LEU A 101 -2.48 22.48 1.92
CA LEU A 101 -2.65 23.86 2.37
C LEU A 101 -4.02 24.15 3.01
N SER A 102 -4.82 23.11 3.29
CA SER A 102 -6.12 23.27 3.94
C SER A 102 -5.98 23.66 5.41
N ARG A 103 -7.01 24.36 5.91
CA ARG A 103 -7.20 24.59 7.35
C ARG A 103 -7.43 23.29 8.14
N MET A 104 -7.62 22.15 7.49
CA MET A 104 -7.70 20.85 8.14
C MET A 104 -6.34 20.15 8.27
N THR A 105 -5.27 20.73 7.70
CA THR A 105 -3.90 20.26 7.92
C THR A 105 -3.38 20.80 9.25
N GLY A 106 -2.98 19.90 10.15
CA GLY A 106 -2.49 20.28 11.47
C GLY A 106 -2.54 19.12 12.45
N ALA A 107 -2.11 19.39 13.68
CA ALA A 107 -2.12 18.40 14.75
C ALA A 107 -2.88 18.93 15.96
N ARG A 108 -3.59 18.06 16.66
CA ARG A 108 -4.34 18.44 17.86
C ARG A 108 -4.30 17.31 18.88
N MET A 109 -3.96 17.65 20.12
CA MET A 109 -4.14 16.76 21.26
C MET A 109 -5.62 16.66 21.62
N GLU A 110 -6.14 15.44 21.66
CA GLU A 110 -7.50 15.07 22.05
C GLU A 110 -7.41 14.04 23.19
N GLY A 111 -7.26 14.54 24.43
CA GLY A 111 -6.99 13.70 25.61
C GLY A 111 -5.62 13.01 25.50
N ASP A 112 -5.62 11.68 25.59
CA ASP A 112 -4.39 10.85 25.46
C ASP A 112 -4.08 10.47 24.01
N SER A 113 -4.79 11.06 23.05
CA SER A 113 -4.62 10.82 21.63
C SER A 113 -4.17 12.08 20.89
N LEU A 114 -3.42 11.89 19.84
CA LEU A 114 -3.02 12.91 18.88
C LEU A 114 -3.79 12.68 17.59
N ARG A 115 -4.51 13.71 17.17
CA ARG A 115 -5.15 13.77 15.86
C ARG A 115 -4.27 14.54 14.88
N LEU A 116 -3.92 13.92 13.77
CA LEU A 116 -3.16 14.49 12.67
C LEU A 116 -4.07 14.61 11.45
N GLY A 117 -4.21 15.80 10.89
CA GLY A 117 -4.92 16.05 9.64
C GLY A 117 -3.95 16.44 8.53
N PHE A 118 -4.15 15.88 7.34
CA PHE A 118 -3.47 16.25 6.10
C PHE A 118 -4.53 16.39 5.01
N SER A 119 -4.78 17.61 4.54
CA SER A 119 -5.92 17.86 3.68
C SER A 119 -5.66 18.88 2.58
N THR A 120 -6.23 18.62 1.41
CA THR A 120 -6.33 19.58 0.30
C THR A 120 -7.55 20.49 0.40
N GLY A 121 -8.43 20.26 1.38
CA GLY A 121 -9.74 20.91 1.53
C GLY A 121 -10.89 20.04 1.05
N TYR A 122 -10.65 19.20 0.05
CA TYR A 122 -11.65 18.29 -0.54
C TYR A 122 -11.37 16.82 -0.26
N THR A 123 -10.10 16.46 -0.09
CA THR A 123 -9.66 15.10 0.23
C THR A 123 -8.49 15.16 1.19
N GLY A 124 -8.22 14.05 1.87
CA GLY A 124 -7.08 13.98 2.76
C GLY A 124 -7.07 12.73 3.63
N VAL A 125 -6.20 12.77 4.64
CA VAL A 125 -6.04 11.73 5.65
C VAL A 125 -6.18 12.35 7.02
N ILE A 126 -6.87 11.65 7.91
CA ILE A 126 -6.90 11.93 9.33
C ILE A 126 -6.32 10.72 10.05
N ALA A 127 -5.22 10.91 10.79
CA ALA A 127 -4.69 9.90 11.69
C ALA A 127 -5.06 10.21 13.13
N ILE A 128 -5.44 9.18 13.87
CA ILE A 128 -5.66 9.26 15.32
C ILE A 128 -4.70 8.25 15.92
N VAL A 129 -3.74 8.72 16.71
CA VAL A 129 -2.71 7.90 17.35
C VAL A 129 -2.74 8.10 18.86
N GLY A 130 -2.72 7.01 19.61
CA GLY A 130 -2.59 7.02 21.07
C GLY A 130 -1.17 6.75 21.50
N ARG A 131 -0.80 7.18 22.72
CA ARG A 131 0.51 6.84 23.30
C ARG A 131 0.66 5.32 23.47
N SER A 132 1.81 4.80 23.09
CA SER A 132 2.18 3.40 23.28
C SER A 132 3.69 3.27 23.46
N GLY A 133 4.13 2.95 24.68
CA GLY A 133 5.55 2.96 25.03
C GLY A 133 6.18 4.34 24.83
N ASP A 134 7.31 4.39 24.12
CA ASP A 134 8.05 5.62 23.79
C ASP A 134 7.55 6.30 22.50
N GLY A 135 6.44 5.84 21.93
CA GLY A 135 5.90 6.35 20.68
C GLY A 135 4.39 6.52 20.68
N TRP A 136 3.85 6.68 19.48
CA TRP A 136 2.43 6.79 19.23
C TRP A 136 2.02 5.76 18.19
N VAL A 137 0.86 5.13 18.39
CA VAL A 137 0.34 4.11 17.48
C VAL A 137 -1.16 4.31 17.31
N GLY A 138 -1.64 4.13 16.08
CA GLY A 138 -3.06 4.19 15.80
C GLY A 138 -3.35 3.93 14.33
N ASN A 139 -4.37 4.61 13.80
CA ASN A 139 -4.81 4.41 12.43
C ASN A 139 -4.97 5.75 11.70
N ALA A 140 -4.62 5.76 10.43
CA ALA A 140 -4.92 6.80 9.47
C ALA A 140 -6.10 6.39 8.60
N ARG A 141 -7.02 7.32 8.38
CA ARG A 141 -8.23 7.11 7.60
C ARG A 141 -8.34 8.15 6.50
N SER A 142 -8.63 7.72 5.28
CA SER A 142 -8.88 8.62 4.16
C SER A 142 -10.25 9.28 4.30
N PHE A 143 -10.38 10.50 3.79
CA PHE A 143 -11.68 11.13 3.60
C PHE A 143 -11.75 11.88 2.26
N ILE A 144 -12.97 12.02 1.75
CA ILE A 144 -13.31 12.86 0.61
C ILE A 144 -14.61 13.60 0.97
N ASP A 145 -14.71 14.88 0.63
CA ASP A 145 -15.88 15.74 0.90
C ASP A 145 -17.10 15.39 0.01
N VAL A 146 -16.99 14.36 -0.81
CA VAL A 146 -18.06 13.83 -1.65
C VAL A 146 -18.56 12.52 -1.05
N VAL A 147 -19.86 12.44 -0.78
CA VAL A 147 -20.52 11.26 -0.21
C VAL A 147 -21.47 10.68 -1.26
N PRO A 148 -21.52 9.34 -1.45
CA PRO A 148 -20.71 8.33 -0.76
C PRO A 148 -19.26 8.27 -1.30
N HIS A 149 -18.31 7.85 -0.45
CA HIS A 149 -16.94 7.54 -0.88
C HIS A 149 -16.40 6.33 -0.15
N GLN A 150 -15.48 5.64 -0.81
CA GLN A 150 -14.76 4.53 -0.21
C GLN A 150 -13.78 5.04 0.84
N VAL A 151 -13.90 4.51 2.05
CA VAL A 151 -13.02 4.85 3.17
C VAL A 151 -11.93 3.82 3.25
N HIS A 152 -10.68 4.29 3.25
CA HIS A 152 -9.48 3.49 3.45
C HIS A 152 -8.92 3.77 4.85
N THR A 153 -8.40 2.75 5.49
CA THR A 153 -7.72 2.84 6.78
C THR A 153 -6.36 2.15 6.72
N ARG A 154 -5.37 2.62 7.49
CA ARG A 154 -4.07 1.95 7.63
C ARG A 154 -3.49 2.17 9.01
N PRO A 155 -2.72 1.20 9.55
CA PRO A 155 -2.00 1.43 10.79
C PRO A 155 -0.90 2.46 10.58
N VAL A 156 -0.70 3.31 11.58
CA VAL A 156 0.37 4.32 11.62
C VAL A 156 1.04 4.27 12.98
N ALA A 157 2.36 4.37 12.99
CA ALA A 157 3.16 4.57 14.17
C ALA A 157 4.02 5.82 14.01
N MET A 158 4.29 6.50 15.11
CA MET A 158 5.06 7.73 15.15
C MET A 158 6.06 7.67 16.31
N SER A 159 7.34 7.91 16.02
CA SER A 159 8.43 7.88 16.99
C SER A 159 9.22 9.17 16.94
N GLN A 160 9.62 9.68 18.10
CA GLN A 160 10.43 10.89 18.18
C GLN A 160 11.85 10.61 17.66
N VAL A 161 12.40 11.56 16.89
CA VAL A 161 13.74 11.47 16.31
C VAL A 161 14.45 12.82 16.38
N GLU A 162 15.77 12.82 16.21
CA GLU A 162 16.52 14.05 15.98
C GLU A 162 16.12 14.65 14.62
N CYS A 163 15.84 15.96 14.58
CA CYS A 163 15.38 16.61 13.36
C CYS A 163 16.37 16.53 12.19
N GLU A 164 17.67 16.46 12.49
CA GLU A 164 18.75 16.35 11.51
C GLU A 164 19.02 14.91 11.04
N SER A 165 18.36 13.91 11.64
CA SER A 165 18.53 12.52 11.22
C SER A 165 18.05 12.31 9.77
N PRO A 166 18.61 11.33 9.02
CA PRO A 166 18.11 11.01 7.68
C PRO A 166 16.61 10.69 7.70
N LEU A 167 15.88 11.09 6.66
CA LEU A 167 14.46 10.76 6.53
C LEU A 167 14.28 9.24 6.46
N PRO A 168 13.23 8.68 7.08
CA PRO A 168 12.93 7.28 6.95
C PRO A 168 12.51 7.01 5.50
N VAL A 169 13.12 6.02 4.87
CA VAL A 169 12.66 5.51 3.58
C VAL A 169 11.30 4.84 3.85
N PRO A 170 10.20 5.27 3.22
CA PRO A 170 8.90 4.62 3.38
C PRO A 170 9.04 3.10 3.22
N ALA A 171 8.28 2.32 3.99
CA ALA A 171 8.31 0.86 3.86
C ALA A 171 8.05 0.42 2.40
N ASP A 172 7.15 1.13 1.72
CA ASP A 172 6.83 0.95 0.29
C ASP A 172 8.01 1.24 -0.67
N GLU A 173 9.03 1.99 -0.21
CA GLU A 173 10.26 2.32 -0.95
C GLU A 173 11.46 1.47 -0.50
N SER A 174 11.40 0.83 0.67
CA SER A 174 12.47 -0.04 1.20
C SER A 174 12.67 -1.32 0.38
N HIS A 175 11.64 -1.76 -0.33
CA HIS A 175 11.67 -2.91 -1.22
C HIS A 175 11.16 -2.49 -2.60
N PRO A 176 12.01 -1.86 -3.44
CA PRO A 176 11.59 -1.47 -4.77
C PRO A 176 11.10 -2.69 -5.54
N LEU A 177 9.91 -2.60 -6.12
CA LEU A 177 9.39 -3.68 -6.96
C LEU A 177 10.32 -3.89 -8.15
N ALA A 178 10.55 -5.16 -8.49
CA ALA A 178 11.29 -5.53 -9.68
C ALA A 178 10.73 -4.82 -10.91
N ARG A 179 11.58 -4.07 -11.60
CA ARG A 179 11.30 -3.44 -12.89
C ARG A 179 11.86 -4.22 -14.07
N VAL A 180 12.53 -5.33 -13.76
CA VAL A 180 13.29 -6.14 -14.71
C VAL A 180 12.74 -7.56 -14.71
N VAL A 181 12.46 -8.08 -15.89
CA VAL A 181 12.15 -9.49 -16.13
C VAL A 181 13.36 -10.12 -16.80
N GLU A 182 14.08 -10.96 -16.05
CA GLU A 182 15.24 -11.68 -16.56
C GLU A 182 14.83 -12.93 -17.33
N LEU A 183 15.51 -13.20 -18.44
CA LEU A 183 15.34 -14.41 -19.25
C LEU A 183 16.44 -15.42 -18.98
N GLU A 184 16.16 -16.71 -19.23
CA GLU A 184 17.15 -17.79 -19.09
C GLU A 184 18.39 -17.60 -19.97
N GLY A 185 18.25 -16.90 -21.11
CA GLY A 185 19.36 -16.55 -22.01
C GLY A 185 20.27 -15.41 -21.50
N GLY A 186 19.99 -14.84 -20.33
CA GLY A 186 20.75 -13.75 -19.72
C GLY A 186 20.33 -12.35 -20.17
N GLN A 187 19.42 -12.22 -21.13
CA GLN A 187 18.78 -10.96 -21.48
C GLN A 187 17.76 -10.53 -20.42
N ALA A 188 17.37 -9.26 -20.47
CA ALA A 188 16.44 -8.67 -19.52
C ALA A 188 15.48 -7.70 -20.22
N ILE A 189 14.22 -7.68 -19.79
CA ILE A 189 13.20 -6.72 -20.22
C ILE A 189 12.99 -5.74 -19.06
N THR A 190 13.28 -4.46 -19.27
CA THR A 190 13.22 -3.43 -18.22
C THR A 190 12.10 -2.43 -18.50
N LEU A 191 11.25 -2.18 -17.49
CA LEU A 191 10.25 -1.10 -17.56
C LEU A 191 10.90 0.27 -17.70
N GLY A 192 10.44 1.05 -18.67
CA GLY A 192 10.91 2.40 -18.98
C GLY A 192 12.10 2.43 -19.95
N GLU A 193 12.60 1.28 -20.40
CA GLU A 193 13.68 1.17 -21.38
C GLU A 193 13.16 0.58 -22.71
N PRO A 194 13.85 0.82 -23.83
CA PRO A 194 13.55 0.13 -25.08
C PRO A 194 13.73 -1.39 -24.95
N LEU A 195 12.95 -2.16 -25.71
CA LEU A 195 13.15 -3.60 -25.79
C LEU A 195 14.53 -3.90 -26.42
N PRO A 196 15.37 -4.77 -25.82
CA PRO A 196 16.67 -5.10 -26.40
C PRO A 196 16.53 -5.67 -27.82
N GLU A 197 17.31 -5.16 -28.76
CA GLU A 197 17.27 -5.56 -30.18
C GLU A 197 17.61 -7.04 -30.41
N GLN A 198 18.29 -7.67 -29.46
CA GLN A 198 18.69 -9.08 -29.55
C GLN A 198 17.60 -10.04 -29.06
N LEU A 199 16.48 -9.54 -28.55
CA LEU A 199 15.36 -10.38 -28.16
C LEU A 199 14.62 -10.88 -29.39
N GLU A 200 14.44 -12.19 -29.46
CA GLU A 200 13.56 -12.78 -30.46
C GLU A 200 12.11 -12.45 -30.11
N THR A 201 11.43 -11.75 -31.00
CA THR A 201 10.04 -11.34 -30.84
C THR A 201 9.14 -11.94 -31.91
N VAL A 202 7.93 -12.31 -31.52
CA VAL A 202 6.86 -12.72 -32.42
C VAL A 202 5.74 -11.68 -32.41
N ALA A 203 5.19 -11.39 -33.59
CA ALA A 203 3.99 -10.57 -33.67
C ALA A 203 2.84 -11.30 -32.99
N LEU A 204 2.20 -10.64 -32.02
CA LEU A 204 0.98 -11.17 -31.44
C LEU A 204 -0.16 -10.96 -32.44
N PRO A 205 -1.09 -11.92 -32.59
CA PRO A 205 -2.31 -11.66 -33.33
C PRO A 205 -2.98 -10.42 -32.72
N LEU A 206 -3.61 -9.58 -33.55
CA LEU A 206 -4.43 -8.47 -33.09
C LEU A 206 -5.53 -9.04 -32.19
N PHE A 207 -5.26 -9.07 -30.89
CA PHE A 207 -6.17 -9.60 -29.90
C PHE A 207 -6.95 -8.41 -29.35
N GLU A 208 -8.27 -8.43 -29.53
CA GLU A 208 -9.14 -7.43 -28.94
C GLU A 208 -9.09 -7.56 -27.42
N TRP A 209 -8.50 -6.56 -26.78
CA TRP A 209 -8.56 -6.43 -25.34
C TRP A 209 -9.98 -5.99 -24.96
N THR A 210 -10.81 -6.92 -24.50
CA THR A 210 -11.96 -6.56 -23.69
C THR A 210 -11.48 -6.33 -22.27
N TRP A 211 -11.08 -5.09 -21.97
CA TRP A 211 -11.17 -4.66 -20.58
C TRP A 211 -12.63 -4.80 -20.15
N PRO A 212 -12.94 -5.22 -18.91
CA PRO A 212 -14.29 -5.10 -18.36
C PRO A 212 -14.58 -3.62 -18.10
N SER A 213 -14.55 -2.80 -19.15
CA SER A 213 -14.91 -1.39 -19.10
C SER A 213 -16.42 -1.31 -19.18
N SER A 214 -17.06 -1.13 -18.03
CA SER A 214 -18.42 -0.57 -17.94
C SER A 214 -18.45 0.93 -18.32
N LEU A 215 -17.50 1.39 -19.12
CA LEU A 215 -17.35 2.77 -19.58
C LEU A 215 -17.55 2.76 -21.09
N ALA A 216 -18.30 3.77 -21.55
CA ALA A 216 -18.87 3.97 -22.89
C ALA A 216 -18.02 3.48 -24.10
N PRO A 217 -18.65 3.24 -25.26
CA PRO A 217 -17.97 2.88 -26.50
C PRO A 217 -17.11 4.05 -27.01
N GLY A 218 -15.93 4.21 -26.44
CA GLY A 218 -14.78 4.88 -27.03
C GLY A 218 -13.89 3.82 -27.68
N GLU A 219 -13.30 4.16 -28.83
CA GLU A 219 -12.49 3.27 -29.66
C GLU A 219 -11.58 2.34 -28.83
N LEU A 220 -11.75 1.04 -29.06
CA LEU A 220 -10.87 0.00 -28.57
C LEU A 220 -9.46 0.24 -29.15
N MET A 221 -8.61 0.93 -28.39
CA MET A 221 -7.18 0.94 -28.69
C MET A 221 -6.59 -0.40 -28.25
N THR A 222 -6.50 -1.36 -29.18
CA THR A 222 -5.40 -2.33 -29.09
C THR A 222 -4.11 -1.52 -29.01
N PRO A 223 -3.28 -1.65 -27.96
CA PRO A 223 -2.00 -0.99 -27.93
C PRO A 223 -1.25 -1.42 -29.19
N ARG A 224 -0.97 -0.47 -30.10
CA ARG A 224 -0.44 -0.79 -31.43
C ARG A 224 0.94 -1.47 -31.38
N ASN A 225 1.55 -1.57 -30.21
CA ASN A 225 2.91 -2.06 -30.01
C ASN A 225 2.99 -3.15 -28.93
N ALA A 226 2.21 -4.23 -29.08
CA ALA A 226 2.36 -5.44 -28.25
C ALA A 226 3.10 -6.53 -29.03
N VAL A 227 4.14 -7.11 -28.42
CA VAL A 227 4.93 -8.20 -29.00
C VAL A 227 5.06 -9.37 -28.03
N GLY A 228 5.14 -10.59 -28.55
CA GLY A 228 5.50 -11.76 -27.77
C GLY A 228 7.02 -11.89 -27.75
N VAL A 229 7.61 -12.14 -26.58
CA VAL A 229 9.04 -12.43 -26.47
C VAL A 229 9.24 -13.94 -26.37
N VAL A 230 10.12 -14.48 -27.20
CA VAL A 230 10.46 -15.91 -27.17
C VAL A 230 11.48 -16.17 -26.08
N GLY A 231 11.18 -17.15 -25.23
CA GLY A 231 12.06 -17.60 -24.16
C GLY A 231 11.30 -17.87 -22.87
N ARG A 232 12.05 -18.21 -21.82
CA ARG A 232 11.54 -18.38 -20.47
C ARG A 232 12.20 -17.39 -19.54
N THR A 233 11.45 -16.96 -18.54
CA THR A 233 11.93 -16.10 -17.48
C THR A 233 12.73 -16.89 -16.45
N ARG A 234 13.56 -16.20 -15.68
CA ARG A 234 14.27 -16.74 -14.50
C ARG A 234 14.04 -15.87 -13.26
N GLY A 235 14.58 -16.30 -12.13
CA GLY A 235 14.56 -15.52 -10.88
C GLY A 235 13.15 -15.36 -10.32
N LEU A 236 12.79 -14.13 -9.93
CA LEU A 236 11.52 -13.81 -9.29
C LEU A 236 10.31 -14.27 -10.11
N PHE A 237 10.39 -14.09 -11.43
CA PHE A 237 9.32 -14.43 -12.35
C PHE A 237 9.55 -15.73 -13.11
N GLY A 238 10.50 -16.56 -12.65
CA GLY A 238 10.93 -17.75 -13.39
C GLY A 238 9.79 -18.71 -13.73
N THR A 239 10.01 -19.52 -14.77
CA THR A 239 9.07 -20.54 -15.31
C THR A 239 7.83 -19.98 -16.02
N THR A 240 7.89 -18.75 -16.53
CA THR A 240 6.83 -18.22 -17.41
C THR A 240 6.79 -18.98 -18.73
N ASP A 241 5.60 -19.19 -19.27
CA ASP A 241 5.38 -19.86 -20.56
C ASP A 241 5.12 -18.88 -21.71
N VAL A 242 4.50 -17.73 -21.41
CA VAL A 242 4.25 -16.69 -22.40
C VAL A 242 4.60 -15.32 -21.85
N ILE A 243 5.40 -14.56 -22.60
CA ILE A 243 5.84 -13.22 -22.26
C ILE A 243 5.29 -12.26 -23.31
N HIS A 244 4.40 -11.35 -22.90
CA HIS A 244 3.95 -10.25 -23.74
C HIS A 244 4.54 -8.95 -23.23
N VAL A 245 5.06 -8.14 -24.15
CA VAL A 245 5.61 -6.83 -23.84
C VAL A 245 4.83 -5.78 -24.59
N HIS A 246 4.47 -4.72 -23.88
CA HIS A 246 3.81 -3.55 -24.43
C HIS A 246 4.76 -2.35 -24.37
N THR A 247 4.91 -1.68 -25.51
CA THR A 247 5.69 -0.45 -25.62
C THR A 247 4.82 0.75 -25.95
N ASP A 248 5.26 1.93 -25.51
CA ASP A 248 4.62 3.20 -25.82
C ASP A 248 5.00 3.65 -27.25
N PRO A 249 4.50 4.80 -27.74
CA PRO A 249 4.87 5.32 -29.07
C PRO A 249 6.36 5.64 -29.25
N ASP A 250 7.09 5.88 -28.15
CA ASP A 250 8.54 6.12 -28.16
C ASP A 250 9.34 4.80 -28.13
N GLY A 251 8.66 3.66 -28.08
CA GLY A 251 9.26 2.33 -28.05
C GLY A 251 9.72 1.88 -26.67
N LEU A 252 9.37 2.61 -25.60
CA LEU A 252 9.73 2.26 -24.24
C LEU A 252 8.74 1.25 -23.66
N VAL A 253 9.25 0.24 -22.95
CA VAL A 253 8.43 -0.79 -22.32
C VAL A 253 7.67 -0.19 -21.14
N TYR A 254 6.34 -0.13 -21.21
CA TYR A 254 5.51 0.34 -20.10
C TYR A 254 4.79 -0.80 -19.37
N SER A 255 4.72 -1.99 -19.98
CA SER A 255 4.06 -3.15 -19.36
C SER A 255 4.62 -4.48 -19.86
N VAL A 256 4.80 -5.43 -18.96
CA VAL A 256 5.18 -6.82 -19.21
C VAL A 256 4.15 -7.74 -18.58
N ARG A 257 3.55 -8.60 -19.40
CA ARG A 257 2.57 -9.60 -18.97
C ARG A 257 3.18 -10.99 -19.11
N LEU A 258 3.06 -11.77 -18.05
CA LEU A 258 3.62 -13.11 -17.94
C LEU A 258 2.47 -14.08 -17.67
N LEU A 259 2.35 -15.12 -18.50
CA LEU A 259 1.34 -16.17 -18.34
C LEU A 259 2.00 -17.49 -17.99
N TYR A 260 1.42 -18.19 -17.02
CA TYR A 260 1.91 -19.45 -16.51
C TYR A 260 0.82 -20.50 -16.69
N VAL A 261 1.11 -21.57 -17.44
CA VAL A 261 0.14 -22.64 -17.74
C VAL A 261 0.14 -23.75 -16.69
N ASP A 262 1.15 -23.78 -15.83
CA ASP A 262 1.25 -24.72 -14.71
C ASP A 262 0.20 -24.41 -13.63
N SER A 263 -0.56 -25.43 -13.22
CA SER A 263 -1.59 -25.33 -12.19
C SER A 263 -1.07 -24.91 -10.83
N GLU A 264 0.20 -25.16 -10.53
CA GLU A 264 0.83 -24.80 -9.25
C GLU A 264 1.50 -23.41 -9.29
N ALA A 265 1.50 -22.74 -10.45
CA ALA A 265 2.21 -21.48 -10.62
C ALA A 265 1.66 -20.36 -9.74
N LEU A 266 0.34 -20.30 -9.54
CA LEU A 266 -0.28 -19.24 -8.75
C LEU A 266 0.24 -19.27 -7.31
N GLU A 267 0.10 -20.40 -6.62
CA GLU A 267 0.56 -20.57 -5.24
C GLU A 267 2.07 -20.32 -5.09
N THR A 268 2.88 -20.86 -6.00
CA THR A 268 4.33 -20.67 -6.01
C THR A 268 4.72 -19.20 -6.16
N LEU A 269 4.06 -18.46 -7.06
CA LEU A 269 4.30 -17.03 -7.26
C LEU A 269 3.83 -16.22 -6.06
N GLU A 270 2.70 -16.56 -5.46
CA GLU A 270 2.20 -15.89 -4.26
C GLU A 270 3.20 -16.00 -3.11
N GLU A 271 3.70 -17.20 -2.82
CA GLU A 271 4.67 -17.42 -1.76
C GLU A 271 5.96 -16.64 -2.02
N ARG A 272 6.48 -16.69 -3.25
CA ARG A 272 7.72 -16.01 -3.63
C ARG A 272 7.60 -14.49 -3.55
N LEU A 273 6.53 -13.93 -4.12
CA LEU A 273 6.28 -12.49 -4.09
C LEU A 273 6.03 -12.00 -2.66
N ARG A 274 5.31 -12.79 -1.84
CA ARG A 274 5.09 -12.48 -0.43
C ARG A 274 6.38 -12.51 0.38
N GLY A 275 7.25 -13.47 0.12
CA GLY A 275 8.58 -13.55 0.73
C GLY A 275 9.48 -12.35 0.37
N GLN A 276 9.36 -11.84 -0.86
CA GLN A 276 10.18 -10.72 -1.35
C GLN A 276 9.63 -9.34 -0.97
N TYR A 277 8.32 -9.15 -1.03
CA TYR A 277 7.67 -7.83 -0.92
C TYR A 277 6.75 -7.70 0.30
N GLY A 278 6.58 -8.75 1.09
CA GLY A 278 5.62 -8.79 2.18
C GLY A 278 4.19 -9.07 1.72
N ALA A 279 3.21 -8.79 2.57
CA ALA A 279 1.81 -9.04 2.24
C ALA A 279 1.34 -8.14 1.07
N PRO A 280 0.65 -8.68 0.05
CA PRO A 280 0.08 -7.86 -1.01
C PRO A 280 -0.99 -6.92 -0.47
N GLY A 281 -1.17 -5.79 -1.15
CA GLY A 281 -2.39 -5.01 -1.03
C GLY A 281 -3.57 -5.76 -1.65
N THR A 282 -4.75 -5.62 -1.05
CA THR A 282 -6.00 -6.12 -1.63
C THR A 282 -6.74 -4.97 -2.29
N ARG A 283 -7.20 -5.15 -3.53
CA ARG A 283 -8.17 -4.23 -4.14
C ARG A 283 -9.56 -4.72 -3.77
N SER A 284 -10.37 -3.89 -3.10
CA SER A 284 -11.76 -4.25 -2.86
C SER A 284 -12.49 -4.44 -4.19
N GLY A 285 -13.16 -5.59 -4.34
CA GLY A 285 -14.08 -5.84 -5.45
C GLY A 285 -13.53 -6.70 -6.60
N VAL A 286 -12.25 -7.08 -6.59
CA VAL A 286 -11.76 -8.15 -7.48
C VAL A 286 -11.19 -9.26 -6.60
N GLN A 287 -11.98 -10.31 -6.41
CA GLN A 287 -11.53 -11.51 -5.71
C GLN A 287 -10.31 -12.08 -6.45
N ASP A 288 -9.38 -12.64 -5.67
CA ASP A 288 -8.21 -13.36 -6.17
C ASP A 288 -7.18 -12.51 -6.94
N VAL A 289 -7.14 -11.20 -6.74
CA VAL A 289 -6.07 -10.34 -7.29
C VAL A 289 -5.18 -9.81 -6.17
N GLN A 290 -3.90 -10.17 -6.22
CA GLN A 290 -2.86 -9.62 -5.37
C GLN A 290 -2.18 -8.45 -6.05
N ILE A 291 -2.02 -7.34 -5.34
CA ILE A 291 -1.40 -6.13 -5.91
C ILE A 291 -0.25 -5.68 -5.02
N TYR A 292 0.92 -5.54 -5.62
CA TYR A 292 2.10 -4.92 -5.03
C TYR A 292 2.33 -3.58 -5.74
N ARG A 293 2.62 -2.52 -4.99
CA ARG A 293 2.85 -1.18 -5.54
C ARG A 293 4.09 -0.55 -4.96
N SER A 294 4.81 0.16 -5.81
CA SER A 294 5.83 1.15 -5.45
C SER A 294 5.49 2.47 -6.18
N PRO A 295 6.22 3.57 -5.95
CA PRO A 295 5.95 4.84 -6.63
C PRO A 295 5.90 4.71 -8.16
N ASN A 296 6.81 3.93 -8.75
CA ASN A 296 6.99 3.87 -10.20
C ASN A 296 6.51 2.57 -10.84
N THR A 297 6.10 1.57 -10.05
CA THR A 297 5.82 0.22 -10.56
C THR A 297 4.58 -0.37 -9.89
N SER A 298 3.75 -1.05 -10.66
CA SER A 298 2.69 -1.93 -10.14
C SER A 298 2.94 -3.36 -10.59
N LEU A 299 2.71 -4.31 -9.69
CA LEU A 299 2.75 -5.74 -9.97
C LEU A 299 1.42 -6.35 -9.54
N TRP A 300 0.76 -7.03 -10.45
CA TRP A 300 -0.51 -7.70 -10.22
C TRP A 300 -0.30 -9.20 -10.42
N LEU A 301 -0.81 -10.02 -9.51
CA LEU A 301 -0.89 -11.46 -9.65
C LEU A 301 -2.36 -11.88 -9.56
N ARG A 302 -2.84 -12.67 -10.52
CA ARG A 302 -4.22 -13.16 -10.56
C ARG A 302 -4.36 -14.52 -11.23
N PRO A 303 -5.45 -15.26 -10.96
CA PRO A 303 -5.89 -16.35 -11.83
C PRO A 303 -6.16 -15.84 -13.25
N SER A 304 -5.83 -16.66 -14.24
CA SER A 304 -6.08 -16.33 -15.65
C SER A 304 -6.92 -17.42 -16.29
N PRO A 305 -8.03 -17.12 -17.00
CA PRO A 305 -8.75 -18.15 -17.75
C PRO A 305 -7.98 -18.70 -18.95
N ALA A 306 -7.05 -17.92 -19.49
CA ALA A 306 -6.21 -18.30 -20.63
C ALA A 306 -4.95 -19.07 -20.20
N ALA A 307 -4.65 -19.07 -18.90
CA ALA A 307 -3.50 -19.73 -18.30
C ALA A 307 -3.94 -20.32 -16.95
N GLN A 308 -3.05 -20.45 -15.97
CA GLN A 308 -3.40 -20.77 -14.58
C GLN A 308 -3.10 -19.56 -13.69
N ALA A 309 -1.99 -18.88 -13.95
CA ALA A 309 -1.64 -17.61 -13.31
C ALA A 309 -1.22 -16.57 -14.35
N GLU A 310 -1.44 -15.30 -13.99
CA GLU A 310 -0.97 -14.15 -14.74
C GLU A 310 -0.30 -13.16 -13.81
N VAL A 311 0.91 -12.72 -14.20
CA VAL A 311 1.57 -11.56 -13.63
C VAL A 311 1.52 -10.40 -14.63
N LEU A 312 1.10 -9.24 -14.16
CA LEU A 312 1.19 -7.99 -14.91
C LEU A 312 2.11 -7.02 -14.17
N LEU A 313 3.24 -6.70 -14.79
CA LEU A 313 4.20 -5.73 -14.31
C LEU A 313 4.07 -4.46 -15.15
N SER A 314 3.75 -3.32 -14.55
CA SER A 314 3.54 -2.06 -15.28
C SER A 314 4.28 -0.89 -14.67
N ASP A 315 4.76 0.01 -15.52
CA ASP A 315 5.20 1.34 -15.12
C ASP A 315 3.97 2.16 -14.68
N ARG A 316 4.08 2.92 -13.59
CA ARG A 316 3.02 3.81 -13.11
C ARG A 316 3.13 5.22 -13.64
N GLY A 317 4.30 5.59 -14.16
CA GLY A 317 4.53 6.92 -14.73
C GLY A 317 4.06 7.07 -16.18
N ARG A 318 3.46 6.03 -16.77
CA ARG A 318 3.10 5.97 -18.20
C ARG A 318 1.74 5.32 -18.42
#